data_AF-R7AB80-F1
#
_entry.id   AF-R7AB80-F1
#
_cell.length_a   1.000
_cell.length_b   1.000
_cell.length_c   1.000
_cell.angle_alpha   90.00
_cell.angle_beta   90.00
_cell.angle_gamma   90.00
#
_symmetry.space_group_name_H-M   'P 1'
#
loop_
_entity.id
_entity.type
_entity.pdbx_description
1 polymer ?
#
loop_
_entity_poly.entity_id
_entity_poly.type
_entity_poly.pdbx_seq_one_letter_code
_entity_poly.pdbx_strand_id
1 'polypeptide(L)'
;MSYDISLRDPVTHAVLETEEPHFMRGGTYAMNGTTELWLNVTYNYSKIYYRPDVFGENGIRSIYGLTGAESIPVLQKAIKVLHDDASNDYWLPTEGNAKRALTQLLAMARMRPDGVWDGD
;
A
#
# COMPACT_ATOMS: atom_id res chain seq x y z
N MET A 1 -12.35 6.74 -7.77
CA MET A 1 -10.97 7.23 -7.67
C MET A 1 -10.20 6.27 -6.77
N SER A 2 -9.02 5.85 -7.20
CA SER A 2 -8.11 4.94 -6.48
C SER A 2 -6.69 5.49 -6.52
N TYR A 3 -5.93 5.25 -5.46
CA TYR A 3 -4.48 5.34 -5.51
C TYR A 3 -3.95 4.11 -6.22
N ASP A 4 -3.14 4.30 -7.24
CA ASP A 4 -2.47 3.21 -7.95
C ASP A 4 -1.01 3.22 -7.55
N ILE A 5 -0.68 2.39 -6.55
CA ILE A 5 0.60 2.41 -5.86
C ILE A 5 1.43 1.24 -6.35
N SER A 6 2.66 1.50 -6.79
CA SER A 6 3.57 0.49 -7.32
C SER A 6 4.95 0.62 -6.69
N LEU A 7 5.62 -0.51 -6.55
CA LEU A 7 7.03 -0.54 -6.18
C LEU A 7 7.86 -0.75 -7.45
N ARG A 8 8.70 0.22 -7.78
CA ARG A 8 9.43 0.26 -9.06
C ARG A 8 10.93 0.06 -8.87
N ASP A 9 11.56 -0.50 -9.89
CA ASP A 9 13.02 -0.56 -9.98
C ASP A 9 13.58 0.87 -10.07
N PRO A 10 14.57 1.25 -9.24
CA PRO A 10 15.06 2.62 -9.18
C PRO A 10 15.81 3.09 -10.44
N VAL A 11 16.22 2.17 -11.32
CA VAL A 11 16.99 2.48 -12.53
C VAL A 11 16.10 2.46 -13.77
N THR A 12 15.31 1.40 -13.94
CA THR A 12 14.47 1.18 -15.12
C THR A 12 13.08 1.77 -14.97
N HIS A 13 12.65 2.10 -13.74
CA HIS A 13 11.29 2.54 -13.41
C HIS A 13 10.19 1.53 -13.77
N ALA A 14 10.54 0.29 -14.13
CA ALA A 14 9.59 -0.79 -14.32
C ALA A 14 8.99 -1.20 -12.96
N VAL A 15 7.73 -1.63 -12.96
CA VAL A 15 7.12 -2.22 -11.75
C VAL A 15 7.90 -3.50 -11.42
N LEU A 16 8.27 -3.66 -10.15
CA LEU A 16 9.00 -4.83 -9.69
C LEU A 16 8.10 -6.05 -9.64
N GLU A 17 8.69 -7.20 -9.93
CA GLU A 17 8.00 -8.48 -9.90
C GLU A 17 8.56 -9.39 -8.79
N THR A 18 7.72 -10.34 -8.40
CA THR A 18 8.03 -11.48 -7.53
C THR A 18 8.23 -12.74 -8.37
N GLU A 19 8.97 -13.72 -7.85
CA GLU A 19 9.20 -14.99 -8.58
C GLU A 19 7.92 -15.80 -8.74
N GLU A 20 7.04 -15.76 -7.74
CA GLU A 20 5.77 -16.48 -7.69
C GLU A 20 4.60 -15.50 -7.52
N PRO A 21 3.44 -15.74 -8.15
CA PRO A 21 2.30 -14.84 -8.04
C PRO A 21 1.82 -14.64 -6.59
N HIS A 22 1.53 -13.40 -6.23
CA HIS A 22 0.86 -13.06 -4.98
C HIS A 22 -0.64 -12.78 -5.19
N PHE A 23 -1.41 -12.92 -4.13
CA PHE A 23 -2.87 -12.72 -4.13
C PHE A 23 -3.31 -11.48 -3.35
N MET A 24 -2.43 -10.49 -3.22
CA MET A 24 -2.79 -9.20 -2.64
C MET A 24 -3.91 -8.52 -3.47
N ARG A 25 -4.91 -7.95 -2.80
CA ARG A 25 -6.13 -7.40 -3.41
C ARG A 25 -6.38 -5.96 -2.98
N GLY A 26 -6.66 -5.13 -3.98
CA GLY A 26 -7.13 -3.77 -3.86
C GLY A 26 -8.55 -3.60 -4.42
N GLY A 27 -8.88 -2.39 -4.88
CA GLY A 27 -10.16 -2.10 -5.55
C GLY A 27 -10.29 -2.80 -6.91
N THR A 28 -9.18 -2.83 -7.63
CA THR A 28 -8.95 -3.70 -8.80
C THR A 28 -7.84 -4.70 -8.44
N TYR A 29 -7.99 -5.96 -8.87
CA TYR A 29 -7.01 -7.01 -8.62
C TYR A 29 -7.05 -8.09 -9.70
N ALA A 30 -5.94 -8.80 -9.89
CA ALA A 30 -5.86 -9.95 -10.79
C ALA A 30 -6.45 -11.20 -10.13
N MET A 31 -7.48 -11.80 -10.73
CA MET A 31 -8.22 -12.94 -10.14
C MET A 31 -7.34 -14.17 -9.88
N ASN A 32 -6.33 -14.41 -10.72
CA ASN A 32 -5.39 -15.52 -10.61
C ASN A 32 -4.05 -15.13 -9.95
N GLY A 33 -4.03 -14.00 -9.24
CA GLY A 33 -2.80 -13.42 -8.72
C GLY A 33 -2.00 -12.65 -9.77
N THR A 34 -0.93 -12.01 -9.32
CA THR A 34 0.02 -11.29 -10.18
C THR A 34 1.42 -11.38 -9.57
N THR A 35 2.46 -11.30 -10.39
CA THR A 35 3.84 -11.15 -9.95
C THR A 35 4.20 -9.69 -9.67
N GLU A 36 3.49 -8.75 -10.31
CA GLU A 36 3.75 -7.30 -10.21
C GLU A 36 3.39 -6.72 -8.84
N LEU A 37 4.32 -5.99 -8.24
CA LEU A 37 4.17 -5.33 -6.96
C LEU A 37 3.44 -3.98 -7.10
N TRP A 38 2.14 -4.06 -7.34
CA TRP A 38 1.23 -2.91 -7.33
C TRP A 38 -0.05 -3.20 -6.54
N LEU A 39 -0.67 -2.14 -6.03
CA LEU A 39 -1.91 -2.20 -5.28
C LEU A 39 -2.81 -1.01 -5.60
N ASN A 40 -4.05 -1.29 -5.98
CA ASN A 40 -5.11 -0.29 -6.14
C ASN A 40 -5.81 -0.01 -4.81
N VAL A 41 -5.57 1.13 -4.18
CA VAL A 41 -6.19 1.48 -2.88
C VAL A 41 -7.32 2.50 -3.09
N THR A 42 -8.50 2.27 -2.54
CA THR A 42 -9.62 3.23 -2.71
C THR A 42 -9.35 4.58 -2.05
N TYR A 43 -9.75 5.69 -2.69
CA TYR A 43 -9.70 7.03 -2.08
C TYR A 43 -10.63 7.17 -0.87
N ASN A 44 -11.56 6.24 -0.65
CA ASN A 44 -12.43 6.28 0.53
C ASN A 44 -11.61 6.24 1.83
N TYR A 45 -10.43 5.61 1.81
CA TYR A 45 -9.53 5.54 2.97
C TYR A 45 -8.76 6.84 3.23
N SER A 46 -8.86 7.84 2.35
CA SER A 46 -8.13 9.11 2.46
C SER A 46 -8.32 9.78 3.82
N LYS A 47 -9.56 9.90 4.31
CA LYS A 47 -9.82 10.53 5.63
C LYS A 47 -9.04 9.86 6.78
N ILE A 48 -8.82 8.55 6.70
CA ILE A 48 -8.04 7.80 7.68
C ILE A 48 -6.55 8.08 7.47
N TYR A 49 -6.06 7.97 6.23
CA TYR A 49 -4.64 8.17 5.92
C TYR A 49 -4.13 9.59 6.22
N TYR A 50 -4.98 10.60 6.04
CA TYR A 50 -4.64 12.00 6.30
C TYR A 50 -4.68 12.39 7.78
N ARG A 51 -5.03 11.47 8.68
CA ARG A 51 -4.98 11.76 10.12
C ARG A 51 -3.53 12.03 10.57
N PRO A 52 -3.31 12.98 11.51
CA PRO A 52 -1.97 13.33 12.00
C PRO A 52 -1.18 12.16 12.61
N ASP A 53 -1.86 11.18 13.21
CA ASP A 53 -1.26 10.01 13.84
C ASP A 53 -0.96 8.86 12.86
N VAL A 54 -1.46 8.94 11.62
CA VAL A 54 -1.27 7.93 10.57
C VAL A 54 -0.15 8.38 9.60
N PHE A 55 -0.45 9.31 8.68
CA PHE A 55 0.55 9.89 7.76
C PHE A 55 0.54 11.43 7.70
N GLY A 56 -0.45 12.10 8.31
CA GLY A 56 -0.58 13.55 8.28
C GLY A 56 -0.96 14.11 6.91
N GLU A 57 -0.48 15.33 6.61
CA GLU A 57 -0.95 16.15 5.48
C GLU A 57 -0.75 15.54 4.09
N ASN A 58 0.20 14.60 3.94
CA ASN A 58 0.49 13.94 2.67
C ASN A 58 -0.28 12.61 2.50
N GLY A 59 -0.97 12.13 3.53
CA GLY A 59 -1.72 10.87 3.50
C GLY A 59 -0.84 9.69 3.06
N ILE A 60 -1.42 8.75 2.29
CA ILE A 60 -0.68 7.58 1.82
C ILE A 60 0.50 7.92 0.91
N ARG A 61 0.49 9.11 0.27
CA ARG A 61 1.60 9.58 -0.58
C ARG A 61 2.86 9.92 0.20
N SER A 62 2.82 9.94 1.53
CA SER A 62 3.99 10.06 2.39
C SER A 62 5.04 8.98 2.14
N ILE A 63 4.69 7.85 1.51
CA ILE A 63 5.65 6.80 1.16
C ILE A 63 6.25 6.98 -0.24
N TYR A 64 5.69 7.84 -1.09
CA TYR A 64 6.17 7.99 -2.47
C TYR A 64 7.60 8.54 -2.48
N GLY A 65 8.45 7.98 -3.34
CA GLY A 65 9.88 8.29 -3.40
C GLY A 65 10.73 7.62 -2.32
N LEU A 66 10.12 6.97 -1.31
CA LEU A 66 10.87 6.14 -0.36
C LEU A 66 11.20 4.78 -0.99
N THR A 67 12.35 4.24 -0.63
CA THR A 67 12.62 2.82 -0.85
C THR A 67 11.71 1.95 0.01
N GLY A 68 11.50 0.69 -0.38
CA GLY A 68 10.80 -0.30 0.44
C GLY A 68 11.43 -0.41 1.83
N ALA A 69 12.76 -0.38 1.93
CA ALA A 69 13.49 -0.38 3.20
C ALA A 69 13.12 0.83 4.09
N GLU A 70 13.12 2.05 3.53
CA GLU A 70 12.78 3.28 4.25
C GLU A 70 11.30 3.36 4.62
N SER A 71 10.42 2.80 3.79
CA SER A 71 8.97 2.86 4.01
C SER A 71 8.50 1.88 5.09
N ILE A 72 9.23 0.79 5.36
CA ILE A 72 8.86 -0.23 6.37
C ILE A 72 8.52 0.41 7.73
N PRO A 73 9.39 1.22 8.37
CA PRO A 73 9.07 1.83 9.67
C PRO A 73 7.90 2.82 9.59
N VAL A 74 7.74 3.51 8.45
CA VAL A 74 6.62 4.46 8.22
C VAL A 74 5.30 3.71 8.17
N LEU A 75 5.22 2.64 7.37
CA LEU A 75 4.04 1.77 7.24
C LEU A 75 3.72 1.08 8.56
N GLN A 76 4.71 0.57 9.30
CA GLN A 76 4.50 -0.07 10.60
C GLN A 76 3.90 0.89 11.63
N LYS A 77 4.39 2.14 11.68
CA LYS A 77 3.85 3.17 12.57
C LYS A 77 2.38 3.47 12.24
N ALA A 78 2.07 3.67 10.97
CA ALA A 78 0.69 3.92 10.49
C ALA A 78 -0.24 2.73 10.79
N ILE A 79 0.20 1.49 10.54
CA ILE A 79 -0.57 0.27 10.84
C ILE A 79 -0.86 0.14 12.35
N LYS A 80 0.11 0.50 13.20
CA LYS A 80 0.01 0.32 14.66
C LYS A 80 -1.10 1.18 15.29
N VAL A 81 -1.42 2.34 14.72
CA VAL A 81 -2.43 3.25 15.27
C VAL A 81 -3.86 2.94 14.81
N LEU A 82 -4.02 2.06 13.81
CA LEU A 82 -5.32 1.69 13.25
C LEU A 82 -5.94 0.49 13.95
N HIS A 83 -7.26 0.56 14.18
CA HIS A 83 -8.07 -0.52 14.74
C HIS A 83 -8.28 -1.66 13.73
N ASP A 84 -8.73 -2.82 14.23
CA ASP A 84 -8.96 -4.04 13.44
C ASP A 84 -10.43 -4.22 13.01
N ASP A 85 -11.21 -3.14 12.97
CA ASP A 85 -12.64 -3.09 12.63
C ASP A 85 -12.90 -3.25 11.12
N ALA A 86 -12.34 -4.29 10.51
CA ALA A 86 -12.46 -4.52 9.08
C ALA A 86 -13.88 -4.96 8.66
N SER A 87 -14.31 -4.49 7.49
CA SER A 87 -15.58 -4.87 6.86
C SER A 87 -15.34 -5.85 5.70
N ASN A 88 -16.39 -6.58 5.33
CA ASN A 88 -16.39 -7.38 4.09
C ASN A 88 -16.59 -6.51 2.83
N ASP A 89 -17.18 -5.32 2.99
CA ASP A 89 -17.23 -4.34 1.92
C ASP A 89 -15.89 -3.60 1.86
N TYR A 90 -15.11 -3.87 0.80
CA TYR A 90 -13.84 -3.19 0.56
C TYR A 90 -13.99 -1.68 0.47
N TRP A 91 -15.11 -1.17 -0.05
CA TRP A 91 -15.27 0.27 -0.27
C TRP A 91 -15.56 1.03 1.03
N LEU A 92 -15.95 0.33 2.10
CA LEU A 92 -16.26 0.94 3.38
C LEU A 92 -14.97 1.43 4.07
N PRO A 93 -14.85 2.72 4.42
CA PRO A 93 -13.64 3.27 5.00
C PRO A 93 -13.57 3.02 6.51
N THR A 94 -13.45 1.76 6.91
CA THR A 94 -13.11 1.41 8.30
C THR A 94 -11.60 1.43 8.50
N GLU A 95 -11.14 1.60 9.74
CA GLU A 95 -9.70 1.57 10.03
C GLU A 95 -9.10 0.21 9.70
N GLY A 96 -9.82 -0.88 9.98
CA GLY A 96 -9.39 -2.23 9.63
C GLY A 96 -9.24 -2.46 8.13
N ASN A 97 -10.11 -1.87 7.29
CA ASN A 97 -9.98 -1.94 5.84
C ASN A 97 -8.76 -1.15 5.33
N ALA A 98 -8.59 0.08 5.84
CA ALA A 98 -7.42 0.90 5.53
C ALA A 98 -6.11 0.23 5.98
N LYS A 99 -6.11 -0.40 7.16
CA LYS A 99 -4.99 -1.16 7.75
C LYS A 99 -4.62 -2.38 6.92
N ARG A 100 -5.61 -3.11 6.39
CA ARG A 100 -5.37 -4.24 5.48
C ARG A 100 -4.61 -3.81 4.22
N ALA A 101 -4.99 -2.69 3.61
CA ALA A 101 -4.27 -2.15 2.46
C ALA A 101 -2.81 -1.78 2.82
N LEU A 102 -2.59 -1.08 3.94
CA LEU A 102 -1.22 -0.76 4.40
C LEU A 102 -0.38 -1.99 4.72
N THR A 103 -1.01 -3.05 5.27
CA THR A 103 -0.33 -4.31 5.57
C THR A 103 0.16 -5.02 4.30
N GLN A 104 -0.62 -4.94 3.22
CA GLN A 104 -0.21 -5.47 1.91
C GLN A 104 0.96 -4.67 1.32
N LEU A 105 0.92 -3.34 1.37
CA LEU A 105 2.05 -2.50 0.98
C LEU A 105 3.31 -2.80 1.81
N LEU A 106 3.16 -3.04 3.12
CA LEU A 106 4.27 -3.45 3.98
C LEU A 106 4.84 -4.82 3.58
N ALA A 107 3.99 -5.76 3.14
CA ALA A 107 4.45 -7.04 2.64
C ALA A 107 5.28 -6.87 1.35
N MET A 108 4.82 -6.05 0.41
CA MET A 108 5.58 -5.70 -0.81
C MET A 108 6.92 -5.05 -0.47
N ALA A 109 6.95 -4.08 0.45
CA ALA A 109 8.17 -3.42 0.91
C ALA A 109 9.20 -4.42 1.49
N ARG A 110 8.72 -5.46 2.18
CA ARG A 110 9.58 -6.52 2.74
C ARG A 110 10.07 -7.50 1.68
N MET A 111 9.26 -7.76 0.63
CA MET A 111 9.65 -8.62 -0.49
C MET A 111 10.74 -7.97 -1.34
N ARG A 112 10.64 -6.67 -1.59
CA ARG A 112 11.58 -5.90 -2.42
C ARG A 112 12.01 -4.60 -1.74
N PRO A 113 12.82 -4.68 -0.67
CA PRO A 113 13.27 -3.50 0.07
C PRO A 113 14.10 -2.52 -0.79
N ASP A 114 14.60 -2.99 -1.92
CA ASP A 114 15.37 -2.25 -2.94
C ASP A 114 14.51 -1.39 -3.87
N GLY A 115 13.21 -1.66 -3.98
CA GLY A 115 12.32 -0.91 -4.86
C GLY A 115 11.93 0.45 -4.30
N VAL A 116 11.52 1.38 -5.16
CA VAL A 116 11.07 2.73 -4.80
C VAL A 116 9.57 2.86 -5.05
N TRP A 117 8.84 3.39 -4.08
CA TRP A 117 7.41 3.64 -4.21
C TRP A 117 7.13 4.76 -5.19
N ASP A 118 6.17 4.51 -6.06
CA ASP A 118 5.63 5.46 -7.01
C ASP A 118 4.13 5.21 -7.18
N GLY A 119 3.35 6.23 -7.51
CA GLY A 119 1.93 6.03 -7.70
C GLY A 119 1.14 7.28 -8.09
N ASP A 120 -0.10 7.00 -8.46
CA ASP A 120 -1.04 7.89 -9.17
C ASP A 120 -0.55 8.37 -10.56
#